data_AF-A0A355BCJ6-F1
#
_entry.id   AF-A0A355BCJ6-F1
#
_cell.length_a   1.000
_cell.length_b   1.000
_cell.length_c   1.000
_cell.angle_alpha   90.00
_cell.angle_beta   90.00
_cell.angle_gamma   90.00
#
_symmetry.space_group_name_H-M   'P 1'
#
loop_
_entity.id
_entity.type
_entity.pdbx_description
1 polymer ?
#
loop_
_entity_poly.entity_id
_entity_poly.type
_entity_poly.pdbx_seq_one_letter_code
_entity_poly.pdbx_strand_id
1 'polypeptide(L)' 'MSVKAKKHLGQHFLTDEAIAQKIANTLSYSGYQKTLEIGPGMGVLT' A
#
# COMPACT_ATOMS: atom_id res chain seq x y z
N MET A 1 15.83 -6.82 -10.08
CA MET A 1 16.29 -5.77 -9.15
C MET A 1 15.67 -6.04 -7.78
N SER A 2 16.46 -6.11 -6.71
CA SER A 2 15.92 -6.22 -5.35
C SER A 2 15.65 -4.82 -4.80
N VAL A 3 14.41 -4.52 -4.42
CA VAL A 3 14.03 -3.22 -3.85
C VAL A 3 14.55 -3.16 -2.41
N LYS A 4 15.31 -2.11 -2.08
CA LYS A 4 15.87 -1.89 -0.74
C LYS A 4 15.26 -0.64 -0.12
N ALA A 5 14.70 -0.78 1.08
CA ALA A 5 14.10 0.33 1.83
C ALA A 5 15.14 1.39 2.22
N LYS A 6 14.81 2.66 1.96
CA LYS A 6 15.55 3.82 2.46
C LYS A 6 14.96 4.27 3.79
N LYS A 7 15.58 3.87 4.90
CA LYS A 7 15.04 4.12 6.25
C LYS A 7 14.95 5.60 6.63
N HIS A 8 15.85 6.44 6.14
CA HIS A 8 15.76 7.89 6.33
C HIS A 8 14.55 8.53 5.64
N LEU A 9 13.92 7.83 4.69
CA LEU A 9 12.65 8.24 4.07
C LEU A 9 11.42 7.58 4.73
N GLY A 10 11.60 6.90 5.87
CA GLY A 10 10.50 6.23 6.58
C GLY A 10 9.93 5.02 5.83
N GLN A 11 10.68 4.39 4.93
CA GLN A 11 10.18 3.24 4.16
C GLN A 11 10.13 1.96 5.02
N HIS A 12 8.91 1.52 5.32
CA HIS A 12 8.58 0.24 5.92
C HIS A 12 7.56 -0.45 5.03
N PHE A 13 8.00 -1.45 4.28
CA PHE A 13 7.11 -2.12 3.33
C PHE A 13 6.25 -3.16 4.03
N LEU A 14 4.96 -3.12 3.73
CA LEU A 14 4.05 -4.20 4.05
C LEU A 14 4.45 -5.43 3.23
N THR A 15 4.50 -6.60 3.86
CA THR A 15 4.88 -7.88 3.21
C THR A 15 3.82 -8.96 3.35
N ASP A 16 2.77 -8.69 4.13
CA ASP A 16 1.70 -9.64 4.42
C ASP A 16 0.45 -9.29 3.60
N GLU A 17 0.10 -10.17 2.67
CA GLU A 17 -1.03 -10.01 1.76
C GLU A 17 -2.39 -10.06 2.49
N ALA A 18 -2.51 -10.83 3.58
CA ALA A 18 -3.74 -10.89 4.35
C ALA A 18 -4.00 -9.57 5.09
N ILE A 19 -2.95 -8.92 5.57
CA ILE A 19 -3.05 -7.56 6.12
C ILE A 19 -3.37 -6.55 5.02
N ALA A 20 -2.73 -6.66 3.85
CA ALA A 20 -3.01 -5.80 2.70
C ALA A 20 -4.50 -5.86 2.30
N GLN A 21 -5.05 -7.07 2.20
CA GLN A 21 -6.47 -7.30 1.91
C GLN A 21 -7.38 -6.71 2.99
N LYS A 22 -7.04 -6.87 4.27
CA LYS A 22 -7.82 -6.28 5.36
C LYS A 22 -7.86 -4.75 5.29
N ILE A 23 -6.73 -4.11 4.95
CA ILE A 23 -6.65 -2.66 4.75
C ILE A 23 -7.54 -2.24 3.58
N ALA A 24 -7.40 -2.90 2.42
CA ALA A 24 -8.24 -2.61 1.26
C ALA A 24 -9.73 -2.72 1.60
N ASN A 25 -10.13 -3.79 2.31
CA ASN A 25 -11.50 -4.04 2.72
C ASN A 25 -12.09 -3.00 3.69
N THR A 26 -11.28 -2.09 4.25
CA THR A 26 -11.80 -0.97 5.05
C THR A 26 -12.43 0.12 4.19
N LEU A 27 -12.13 0.16 2.89
CA LEU A 27 -12.75 1.08 1.96
C LEU A 27 -14.21 0.68 1.70
N SER A 28 -15.08 1.68 1.51
CA SER A 28 -16.50 1.42 1.20
C SER A 28 -16.72 0.96 -0.24
N TYR A 29 -15.71 1.15 -1.12
CA TYR A 29 -15.77 0.94 -2.56
C TYR A 29 -16.94 1.63 -3.29
N SER A 30 -17.61 2.59 -2.65
CA SER A 30 -18.82 3.22 -3.16
C SER A 30 -18.63 4.73 -3.28
N GLY A 31 -19.06 5.29 -4.42
CA GLY A 31 -18.98 6.73 -4.68
C GLY A 31 -17.60 7.25 -5.09
N TYR A 32 -16.57 6.40 -5.16
CA TYR A 32 -15.24 6.79 -5.63
C TYR A 32 -15.13 6.61 -7.14
N GLN A 33 -14.79 7.69 -7.85
CA GLN A 33 -14.50 7.66 -9.29
C GLN A 33 -13.00 7.57 -9.60
N LYS A 34 -12.17 8.01 -8.64
CA LYS A 34 -10.71 8.02 -8.70
C LYS A 34 -10.15 7.81 -7.30
N THR A 35 -9.04 7.08 -7.21
CA THR A 35 -8.29 6.86 -5.96
C THR A 35 -6.87 7.42 -6.11
N LEU A 36 -6.29 7.86 -5.00
CA LEU A 36 -4.91 8.33 -4.92
C LEU A 36 -4.23 7.59 -3.76
N GLU A 37 -3.20 6.82 -4.08
CA GLU A 37 -2.35 6.18 -3.08
C GLU A 37 -1.13 7.06 -2.80
N ILE A 38 -0.85 7.30 -1.52
CA ILE A 38 0.32 8.06 -1.07
C ILE A 38 1.37 7.10 -0.55
N GLY A 39 2.54 7.11 -1.19
CA GLY A 39 3.67 6.26 -0.82
C GLY A 39 3.44 4.77 -1.12
N PRO A 40 3.14 4.38 -2.37
CA PRO A 40 2.82 2.99 -2.72
C PRO A 40 3.98 2.01 -2.47
N GLY A 41 5.22 2.50 -2.42
CA GLY A 41 6.39 1.69 -2.10
C GLY A 41 6.58 0.56 -3.11
N MET A 42 6.38 -0.69 -2.68
CA MET A 42 6.44 -1.88 -3.55
C MET A 42 5.12 -2.17 -4.28
N GLY A 43 4.05 -1.40 -4.02
CA GLY A 43 2.74 -1.57 -4.64
C GLY A 43 1.91 -2.71 -4.04
N VAL A 44 2.11 -3.06 -2.77
CA VAL A 44 1.40 -4.20 -2.15
C VAL A 44 -0.10 -3.94 -1.97
N LEU A 45 -0.52 -2.68 -1.95
CA LEU A 45 -1.94 -2.28 -1.92
C LEU A 45 -2.46 -1.87 -3.31
N THR A 46 -1.60 -1.82 -4.33
CA THR A 46 -1.91 -1.33 -5.68
C THR A 46 -2.36 -2.46 -6.60
#